data_AF-A0ABD3DK53-F1
#
_entry.id   AF-A0ABD3DK53-F1
#
_cell.length_a   1.000
_cell.length_b   1.000
_cell.length_c   1.000
_cell.angle_alpha   90.00
_cell.angle_beta   90.00
_cell.angle_gamma   90.00
#
_symmetry.space_group_name_H-M   'P 1'
#
loop_
_entity.id
_entity.type
_entity.pdbx_description
1 polymer ?
#
loop_
_entity_poly.entity_id
_entity_poly.type
_entity_poly.pdbx_seq_one_letter_code
_entity_poly.pdbx_strand_id
1 'polypeptide(L)' 'MRIRKFRSHSWPLIIALTANDDGDMMDRCMQIGMNGVIQKPGMLHEISDELNRILLQRG' A
#
# COMPACT_ATOMS: atom_id res chain seq x y z
N MET A 1 16.39 -11.20 -10.97
CA MET A 1 15.66 -10.31 -10.04
C MET A 1 15.57 -11.00 -8.68
N ARG A 2 16.15 -10.44 -7.61
CA ARG A 2 16.09 -11.03 -6.26
C ARG A 2 15.10 -10.23 -5.41
N ILE A 3 14.01 -10.86 -5.01
CA ILE A 3 13.00 -10.24 -4.14
C ILE A 3 13.62 -10.08 -2.74
N ARG A 4 13.69 -8.84 -2.25
CA ARG A 4 14.12 -8.55 -0.88
C ARG A 4 12.96 -8.85 0.06
N LYS A 5 13.18 -9.71 1.07
CA LYS A 5 12.18 -9.97 2.11
C LYS A 5 12.25 -8.87 3.17
N PHE A 6 11.16 -8.14 3.36
CA PHE A 6 11.00 -7.21 4.48
C PHE A 6 10.59 -8.01 5.72
N ARG A 7 11.33 -7.89 6.82
CA ARG A 7 11.01 -8.56 8.08
C ARG A 7 10.24 -7.58 8.97
N SER A 8 8.91 -7.65 8.95
CA SER A 8 8.10 -6.99 9.98
C SER A 8 8.06 -7.88 11.23
N HIS A 9 8.39 -7.32 12.39
CA HIS A 9 8.49 -8.06 13.64
C HIS A 9 7.14 -8.37 14.32
N SER A 10 6.00 -7.92 13.77
CA SER A 10 4.68 -8.23 14.35
C SER A 10 3.46 -8.00 13.47
N TRP A 11 3.55 -7.24 12.37
CA TRP A 11 2.38 -6.93 11.53
C TRP A 11 2.69 -6.92 10.03
N PRO A 12 1.98 -7.69 9.17
CA PRO A 12 2.19 -7.63 7.73
C PRO A 12 1.88 -6.24 7.18
N LEU A 13 2.60 -5.83 6.14
CA LEU A 13 2.25 -4.63 5.39
C LEU A 13 1.16 -4.98 4.38
N ILE A 14 0.02 -4.30 4.45
CA ILE A 14 -1.16 -4.53 3.62
C ILE A 14 -1.47 -3.25 2.84
N ILE A 15 -1.63 -3.37 1.53
CA ILE A 15 -1.99 -2.29 0.61
C ILE A 15 -3.27 -2.68 -0.13
N ALA A 16 -4.29 -1.83 -0.08
CA ALA A 16 -5.52 -2.05 -0.84
C ALA A 16 -5.32 -1.71 -2.32
N LEU A 17 -5.95 -2.46 -3.21
CA LEU A 17 -6.12 -2.09 -4.61
C LEU A 17 -7.61 -1.85 -4.86
N THR A 18 -8.03 -0.58 -4.84
CA THR A 18 -9.45 -0.18 -4.93
C THR A 18 -9.79 0.25 -6.34
N ALA A 19 -11.05 0.16 -6.76
CA ALA A 19 -11.48 0.84 -7.99
C ALA A 19 -11.50 2.37 -7.79
N ASN A 20 -11.64 3.12 -8.89
CA ASN A 20 -11.74 4.58 -8.88
C ASN A 20 -13.14 5.07 -8.45
N ASP A 21 -13.95 4.20 -7.84
CA ASP A 21 -15.25 4.54 -7.28
C ASP A 21 -15.12 4.77 -5.76
N ASP A 22 -15.73 5.87 -5.31
CA ASP A 22 -15.83 6.34 -3.92
C ASP A 22 -14.60 7.02 -3.30
N GLY A 23 -14.75 8.33 -3.05
CA GLY A 23 -13.79 9.15 -2.31
C GLY A 23 -13.55 8.66 -0.87
N ASP A 24 -14.50 7.94 -0.28
CA ASP A 24 -14.44 7.48 1.12
C ASP A 24 -13.70 6.14 1.29
N MET A 25 -13.42 5.39 0.20
CA MET A 25 -12.76 4.07 0.32
C MET A 25 -11.34 4.18 0.87
N MET A 26 -10.61 5.23 0.48
CA MET A 26 -9.27 5.52 0.96
C MET A 26 -9.25 5.64 2.49
N ASP A 27 -10.10 6.50 3.04
CA ASP A 27 -10.18 6.76 4.47
C ASP A 27 -10.60 5.52 5.26
N ARG A 28 -11.56 4.76 4.73
CA ARG A 28 -11.98 3.49 5.35
C ARG A 28 -10.86 2.46 5.40
N CYS A 29 -10.09 2.31 4.32
CA CYS A 29 -8.97 1.36 4.29
C CYS A 29 -7.91 1.71 5.35
N MET A 30 -7.63 3.01 5.51
CA MET A 30 -6.70 3.49 6.52
C MET A 30 -7.23 3.30 7.95
N GLN A 31 -8.53 3.57 8.19
CA GLN A 31 -9.16 3.35 9.50
C GLN A 31 -9.16 1.87 9.94
N ILE A 32 -9.31 0.94 9.00
CA ILE A 32 -9.29 -0.50 9.28
C ILE A 32 -7.87 -0.98 9.66
N GLY A 33 -6.83 -0.22 9.33
CA GLY A 33 -5.44 -0.50 9.69
C GLY A 33 -4.57 -0.97 8.52
N MET A 34 -5.00 -0.75 7.27
CA MET A 34 -4.13 -0.95 6.11
C MET A 34 -3.04 0.13 6.07
N ASN A 35 -1.93 -0.18 5.41
CA ASN A 35 -0.76 0.69 5.36
C ASN A 35 -0.77 1.64 4.16
N GLY A 36 -1.60 1.33 3.16
CA GLY A 36 -1.71 2.09 1.93
C GLY A 36 -2.86 1.65 1.04
N VAL A 37 -3.08 2.42 -0.02
CA VAL A 37 -4.16 2.22 -0.99
C VAL A 37 -3.67 2.67 -2.36
N ILE A 38 -4.00 1.89 -3.39
CA ILE A 38 -3.72 2.18 -4.79
C ILE A 38 -5.04 2.09 -5.55
N GLN A 39 -5.37 3.10 -6.35
CA GLN A 39 -6.56 3.07 -7.20
C GLN A 39 -6.24 2.36 -8.51
N LYS A 40 -7.16 1.48 -8.96
CA LYS A 40 -7.09 0.81 -10.26
C LYS A 40 -7.99 1.52 -11.30
N PRO A 41 -7.56 1.60 -12.58
CA PRO A 41 -6.27 1.12 -13.07
C PRO A 41 -5.13 2.05 -12.63
N GLY A 42 -4.09 1.48 -12.05
CA GLY A 42 -2.88 2.20 -11.66
C GLY A 42 -1.71 1.82 -12.55
N MET A 43 -0.76 2.72 -12.71
CA MET A 43 0.51 2.55 -13.38
C MET A 43 1.54 1.88 -12.45
N LEU A 44 2.55 1.22 -13.04
CA LEU A 44 3.61 0.58 -12.26
C LEU A 44 4.40 1.56 -11.39
N HIS A 45 4.53 2.82 -11.82
CA HIS A 45 5.20 3.83 -11.01
C HIS A 45 4.42 4.18 -9.75
N GLU A 46 3.08 4.25 -9.82
CA GLU A 46 2.22 4.51 -8.65
C GLU A 46 2.35 3.39 -7.61
N ILE A 47 2.45 2.13 -8.07
CA ILE A 47 2.72 0.98 -7.20
C ILE A 47 4.11 1.10 -6.57
N SER A 48 5.12 1.46 -7.36
CA SER A 48 6.49 1.65 -6.87
C SER A 48 6.58 2.76 -5.82
N ASP A 49 5.90 3.88 -6.04
CA ASP A 49 5.90 5.04 -5.15
C ASP A 49 5.24 4.69 -3.82
N GLU A 50 4.09 4.00 -3.85
CA GLU A 50 3.39 3.59 -2.63
C GLU A 50 4.19 2.54 -1.84
N LEU A 51 4.81 1.58 -2.53
CA LEU A 51 5.70 0.61 -1.89
C LEU A 51 6.90 1.29 -1.24
N ASN A 52 7.55 2.23 -1.95
CA ASN A 52 8.67 2.99 -1.39
C ASN A 52 8.25 3.82 -0.19
N ARG A 53 7.10 4.51 -0.27
CA ARG A 53 6.52 5.29 0.84
C ARG A 53 6.39 4.43 2.10
N ILE A 54 5.76 3.26 1.98
CA ILE A 54 5.46 2.39 3.12
C ILE A 54 6.71 1.69 3.65
N LEU A 55 7.57 1.19 2.76
CA LEU A 55 8.77 0.44 3.15
C LEU A 55 9.86 1.34 3.74
N LEU A 56 9.99 2.59 3.27
CA LEU A 56 10.98 3.54 3.79
C LEU A 56 10.51 4.24 5.07
N GLN A 57 9.20 4.46 5.25
CA GLN A 57 8.67 5.04 6.50
C GLN A 57 8.75 4.08 7.70
N ARG A 58 8.95 2.79 7.47
CA ARG A 58 8.98 1.73 8.49
C ARG A 58 10.39 1.14 8.70
N GLY A 59 11.41 1.74 8.10
CA GLY A 59 12.82 1.34 8.20
C GLY A 59 13.55 1.96 9.38
#